data_AF-A0A497CHL9-F1
#
_entry.id   AF-A0A497CHL9-F1
#
_cell.length_a   1.000
_cell.length_b   1.000
_cell.length_c   1.000
_cell.angle_alpha   90.00
_cell.angle_beta   90.00
_cell.angle_gamma   90.00
#
_symmetry.space_group_name_H-M   'P 1'
#
loop_
_entity.id
_entity.type
_entity.pdbx_description
1 polymer ?
#
loop_
_entity_poly.entity_id
_entity_poly.type
_entity_poly.pdbx_seq_one_letter_code
_entity_poly.pdbx_strand_id
1 'polypeptide(L)'
;MNVVSNINKELNKPEFFPRLIALVLSTLLIGFAPSSIALGVLSFFSLWYTIVSKRKIKLQFELLIPISIYVLFVLTLFWTINIDLTIKGLERTISLCVVPIIFLILPKFNLDRTKLVLEYFTKANL
;
A
#
# COMPACT_ATOMS: atom_id res chain seq x y z
N MET A 1 -3.97 31.51 -4.86
CA MET A 1 -4.28 30.09 -5.19
C MET A 1 -3.77 29.22 -4.06
N ASN A 2 -4.61 28.41 -3.42
CA ASN A 2 -4.25 27.68 -2.20
C ASN A 2 -3.58 26.35 -2.56
N VAL A 3 -2.33 26.11 -2.13
CA VAL A 3 -1.50 24.95 -2.51
C VAL A 3 -2.22 23.62 -2.27
N VAL A 4 -2.98 23.54 -1.17
CA VAL A 4 -3.81 22.38 -0.80
C VAL A 4 -4.85 22.03 -1.87
N SER A 5 -5.43 23.03 -2.54
CA SER A 5 -6.43 22.82 -3.59
C SER A 5 -5.82 22.21 -4.86
N ASN A 6 -4.56 22.49 -5.15
CA ASN A 6 -3.86 21.93 -6.31
C ASN A 6 -3.47 20.47 -6.07
N ILE A 7 -2.97 20.16 -4.87
CA ILE A 7 -2.64 18.78 -4.45
C ILE A 7 -3.89 17.91 -4.52
N ASN A 8 -5.04 18.39 -4.06
CA ASN A 8 -6.31 17.66 -4.13
C ASN A 8 -6.79 17.39 -5.56
N LYS A 9 -6.50 18.29 -6.51
CA LYS A 9 -6.82 18.06 -7.93
C LYS A 9 -5.94 16.95 -8.51
N GLU A 10 -4.66 16.93 -8.17
CA GLU A 10 -3.73 15.89 -8.61
C GLU A 10 -4.06 14.52 -8.02
N LEU A 11 -4.37 14.44 -6.72
CA LEU A 11 -4.72 13.19 -6.04
C LEU A 11 -6.04 12.57 -6.53
N ASN A 12 -6.97 13.39 -7.02
CA ASN A 12 -8.22 12.92 -7.59
C ASN A 12 -8.09 12.42 -9.03
N LYS A 13 -6.92 12.58 -9.68
CA LYS A 13 -6.72 12.04 -11.02
C LYS A 13 -6.83 10.51 -10.98
N PRO A 14 -7.59 9.90 -11.91
CA PRO A 14 -7.80 8.45 -11.92
C PRO A 14 -6.51 7.65 -12.12
N GLU A 15 -5.47 8.28 -12.67
CA GLU A 15 -4.18 7.68 -13.02
C GLU A 15 -3.13 7.73 -11.90
N PHE A 16 -3.33 8.58 -10.89
CA PHE A 16 -2.31 8.82 -9.86
C PHE A 16 -2.01 7.54 -9.07
N PHE A 17 -3.03 6.93 -8.46
CA PHE A 17 -2.86 5.70 -7.69
C PHE A 17 -2.39 4.49 -8.53
N PRO A 18 -2.91 4.24 -9.74
CA PRO A 18 -2.36 3.22 -10.64
C PRO A 18 -0.85 3.37 -10.90
N ARG A 19 -0.38 4.61 -11.11
CA ARG A 19 1.04 4.89 -11.34
C ARG A 19 1.90 4.57 -10.12
N LEU A 20 1.45 4.95 -8.91
CA LEU A 20 2.17 4.65 -7.67
C LEU A 20 2.23 3.14 -7.41
N ILE A 21 1.14 2.40 -7.69
CA ILE A 21 1.12 0.94 -7.55
C ILE A 21 2.08 0.30 -8.55
N ALA A 22 2.08 0.73 -9.82
CA ALA A 22 3.02 0.23 -10.81
C ALA A 22 4.48 0.47 -10.40
N LEU A 23 4.77 1.62 -9.78
CA LEU A 23 6.09 1.93 -9.21
C LEU A 23 6.46 0.96 -8.08
N VAL A 24 5.55 0.73 -7.12
CA VAL A 24 5.77 -0.26 -6.05
C VAL A 24 6.07 -1.64 -6.64
N LEU A 25 5.29 -2.11 -7.61
CA LEU A 25 5.52 -3.39 -8.28
C LEU A 25 6.89 -3.45 -8.96
N SER A 26 7.29 -2.41 -9.68
CA SER A 26 8.61 -2.36 -10.35
C SER A 26 9.75 -2.37 -9.34
N THR A 27 9.65 -1.59 -8.26
CA THR A 27 10.68 -1.56 -7.20
C THR A 27 10.78 -2.87 -6.42
N LEU A 28 9.75 -3.71 -6.44
CA LEU A 28 9.76 -5.03 -5.82
C LEU A 28 10.80 -5.95 -6.47
N LEU A 29 11.06 -5.82 -7.78
CA LEU A 29 12.08 -6.61 -8.49
C LEU A 29 13.52 -6.21 -8.12
N ILE A 30 13.75 -4.96 -7.68
CA ILE A 30 15.08 -4.43 -7.40
C ILE A 30 15.56 -4.85 -5.99
N GLY A 31 14.66 -4.88 -5.01
CA GLY A 31 14.99 -5.34 -3.66
C GLY A 31 14.12 -4.76 -2.56
N PHE A 32 14.41 -5.17 -1.33
CA PHE A 32 13.60 -4.81 -0.16
C PHE A 32 13.61 -3.30 0.14
N ALA A 33 14.78 -2.67 0.17
CA ALA A 33 14.90 -1.24 0.50
C ALA A 33 14.09 -0.32 -0.43
N PRO A 34 14.22 -0.37 -1.78
CA PRO A 34 13.43 0.49 -2.67
C PRO A 34 11.94 0.17 -2.62
N SER A 35 11.56 -1.10 -2.48
CA SER A 35 10.16 -1.51 -2.32
C SER A 35 9.53 -0.95 -1.04
N SER A 36 10.23 -0.98 0.09
CA SER A 36 9.77 -0.41 1.35
C SER A 36 9.56 1.11 1.27
N ILE A 37 10.46 1.83 0.58
CA ILE A 37 10.32 3.28 0.37
C ILE A 37 9.11 3.57 -0.50
N ALA A 38 8.94 2.86 -1.62
CA ALA A 38 7.80 3.02 -2.51
C ALA A 38 6.47 2.72 -1.80
N LEU A 39 6.42 1.67 -0.98
CA LEU A 39 5.27 1.34 -0.13
C LEU A 39 4.98 2.45 0.89
N GLY A 40 6.02 3.01 1.51
CA GLY A 40 5.88 4.14 2.44
C GLY A 40 5.25 5.37 1.76
N VAL A 41 5.72 5.70 0.55
CA VAL A 41 5.17 6.80 -0.26
C VAL A 41 3.71 6.52 -0.62
N LEU A 42 3.38 5.31 -1.09
CA LEU A 42 2.01 4.91 -1.40
C LEU A 42 1.11 5.00 -0.15
N SER A 43 1.62 4.58 1.01
CA SER A 43 0.89 4.63 2.29
C SER A 43 0.57 6.07 2.69
N PHE A 44 1.57 6.96 2.64
CA PHE A 44 1.41 8.37 2.99
C PHE A 44 0.36 9.07 2.12
N PHE A 45 0.44 8.89 0.80
CA PHE A 45 -0.52 9.51 -0.12
C PHE A 45 -1.93 8.93 0.02
N SER A 46 -2.06 7.63 0.26
CA SER A 46 -3.35 6.98 0.51
C SER A 46 -4.01 7.50 1.78
N LEU A 47 -3.24 7.67 2.86
CA LEU A 47 -3.73 8.18 4.14
C LEU A 47 -4.16 9.65 4.01
N TRP A 48 -3.33 10.49 3.38
CA TRP A 48 -3.63 11.89 3.13
C TRP A 48 -4.91 12.07 2.32
N TYR A 49 -5.06 11.29 1.25
CA TYR A 49 -6.25 11.30 0.40
C TYR A 49 -7.53 10.99 1.19
N THR A 50 -7.49 10.02 2.10
CA THR A 50 -8.68 9.65 2.88
C THR A 50 -9.07 10.68 3.93
N ILE A 51 -8.08 11.31 4.58
CA ILE A 51 -8.33 12.41 5.52
C ILE A 51 -9.02 13.57 4.80
N VAL A 52 -8.53 13.94 3.62
CA VAL A 52 -9.05 15.08 2.87
C VAL A 52 -10.40 14.77 2.19
N SER A 53 -10.54 13.57 1.63
CA SER A 53 -11.77 13.16 0.94
C SER A 53 -12.89 12.73 1.90
N LYS A 54 -12.64 12.65 3.22
CA LYS A 54 -13.56 12.18 4.28
C LYS A 54 -14.35 10.94 3.87
N ARG A 55 -13.68 10.00 3.22
CA ARG A 55 -14.38 8.90 2.56
C ARG A 55 -14.82 7.85 3.57
N LYS A 56 -16.04 7.34 3.40
CA LYS A 56 -16.52 6.17 4.13
C LYS A 56 -15.73 4.94 3.66
N ILE A 57 -14.87 4.44 4.54
CA ILE A 57 -14.10 3.20 4.34
C ILE A 57 -15.10 2.04 4.26
N LYS A 58 -15.11 1.32 3.14
CA LYS A 58 -15.90 0.09 3.02
C LYS A 58 -14.99 -1.07 3.37
N LEU A 59 -15.21 -1.66 4.53
CA LEU A 59 -14.49 -2.87 4.94
C LEU A 59 -14.83 -4.01 3.97
N GLN A 60 -13.81 -4.51 3.30
CA GLN A 60 -13.89 -5.69 2.43
C GLN A 60 -13.36 -6.89 3.22
N PHE A 61 -14.17 -7.93 3.36
CA PHE A 61 -13.80 -9.12 4.14
C PHE A 61 -12.59 -9.83 3.54
N GLU A 62 -12.37 -9.72 2.23
CA GLU A 62 -11.25 -10.35 1.55
C GLU A 62 -9.90 -9.79 2.03
N LEU A 63 -9.86 -8.51 2.40
CA LEU A 63 -8.65 -7.84 2.90
C LEU A 63 -8.39 -8.12 4.38
N LEU A 64 -9.35 -8.71 5.09
CA LEU A 64 -9.20 -9.06 6.51
C LEU A 64 -8.28 -10.28 6.69
N ILE A 65 -8.24 -11.18 5.71
CA ILE A 65 -7.42 -12.40 5.74
C ILE A 65 -5.92 -12.10 5.95
N PRO A 66 -5.26 -11.27 5.11
CA PRO A 66 -3.84 -10.97 5.29
C PRO A 66 -3.55 -10.21 6.59
N ILE A 67 -4.50 -9.39 7.06
CA ILE A 67 -4.40 -8.71 8.35
C ILE A 67 -4.43 -9.73 9.50
N SER A 68 -5.37 -10.68 9.49
CA SER A 68 -5.45 -11.73 10.49
C SER A 68 -4.18 -12.60 10.55
N ILE A 69 -3.61 -12.92 9.39
CA ILE A 69 -2.33 -13.65 9.31
C ILE A 69 -1.19 -12.84 9.96
N TYR A 70 -1.14 -11.54 9.72
CA TYR A 70 -0.15 -10.69 10.38
C TYR A 70 -0.34 -10.65 11.91
N VAL A 71 -1.59 -10.59 12.40
CA VAL A 71 -1.90 -10.66 13.83
C VAL A 71 -1.42 -11.99 14.44
N LEU A 72 -1.56 -13.11 13.72
CA LEU A 72 -1.00 -14.39 14.16
C LEU A 72 0.53 -14.32 14.30
N PHE A 73 1.24 -13.67 13.38
CA PHE A 73 2.69 -13.46 13.52
C PHE A 73 3.03 -12.58 14.73
N VAL A 74 2.27 -11.53 14.99
CA VAL A 74 2.46 -10.70 16.20
C VAL A 74 2.27 -11.53 17.47
N LEU A 75 1.31 -12.45 17.49
CA LEU A 75 1.08 -13.34 18.64
C LEU A 75 2.27 -14.26 18.93
N THR A 76 3.07 -14.61 17.93
CA THR A 76 4.30 -15.40 18.14
C THR A 76 5.34 -14.68 18.99
N LEU A 77 5.29 -13.34 19.10
CA LEU A 77 6.18 -12.58 19.98
C LEU A 77 6.00 -12.96 21.46
N PHE A 78 4.81 -13.37 21.88
CA PHE A 78 4.55 -13.77 23.27
C PHE A 78 5.18 -15.11 23.63
N TRP A 79 5.59 -15.91 22.65
CA TRP A 79 6.14 -17.25 22.84
C TRP A 79 7.61 -17.36 22.40
N THR A 80 8.18 -16.31 21.79
CA THR A 80 9.53 -16.40 21.23
C THR A 80 10.61 -16.28 22.29
N ILE A 81 11.68 -17.08 22.13
CA ILE A 81 12.87 -17.05 22.99
C ILE A 81 13.85 -15.98 22.53
N ASN A 82 13.88 -15.68 21.23
CA ASN A 82 14.80 -14.71 20.61
C ASN A 82 14.02 -13.54 20.01
N ILE A 83 13.72 -12.55 20.84
CA ILE A 83 12.87 -11.40 20.48
C ILE A 83 13.49 -10.59 19.33
N ASP A 84 14.79 -10.30 19.35
CA ASP A 84 15.46 -9.50 18.32
C ASP A 84 15.30 -10.09 16.91
N LEU A 85 15.39 -11.41 16.81
CA LEU A 85 15.33 -12.11 15.54
C LEU A 85 13.88 -12.20 15.02
N THR A 86 12.91 -12.35 15.94
CA THR A 86 11.48 -12.34 15.60
C THR A 86 11.01 -10.95 15.18
N ILE A 87 11.45 -9.88 15.84
CA ILE A 87 11.12 -8.49 15.44
C ILE A 87 11.61 -8.22 14.02
N LYS A 88 12.86 -8.57 13.70
CA LYS A 88 13.41 -8.38 12.35
C LYS A 88 12.63 -9.15 11.27
N GLY A 89 12.11 -10.34 11.61
CA GLY A 89 11.21 -11.09 10.73
C GLY A 89 9.87 -10.38 10.53
N LEU A 90 9.31 -9.85 11.62
CA LEU A 90 8.03 -9.14 11.63
C LEU A 90 8.09 -7.81 10.85
N GLU A 91 9.19 -7.08 10.95
CA GLU A 91 9.45 -5.88 10.14
C GLU A 91 9.42 -6.17 8.64
N ARG A 92 9.97 -7.32 8.21
CA ARG A 92 9.96 -7.71 6.79
C ARG A 92 8.58 -8.14 6.30
N THR A 93 7.75 -8.68 7.19
CA THR A 93 6.37 -9.08 6.87
C THR A 93 5.35 -7.97 7.10
N ILE A 94 5.77 -6.76 7.49
CA ILE A 94 4.85 -5.64 7.72
C ILE A 94 4.04 -5.28 6.46
N SER A 95 4.60 -5.51 5.28
CA SER A 95 3.93 -5.31 3.99
C SER A 95 2.63 -6.13 3.88
N LEU A 96 2.57 -7.29 4.54
CA LEU A 96 1.38 -8.17 4.56
C LEU A 96 0.20 -7.50 5.27
N CYS A 97 0.46 -6.55 6.18
CA CYS A 97 -0.56 -5.75 6.85
C CYS A 97 -0.75 -4.37 6.18
N VAL A 98 0.34 -3.72 5.78
CA VAL A 98 0.31 -2.37 5.21
C VAL A 98 -0.42 -2.34 3.86
N VAL A 99 -0.14 -3.30 2.97
CA VAL A 99 -0.78 -3.37 1.66
C VAL A 99 -2.31 -3.46 1.76
N PRO A 100 -2.91 -4.42 2.51
CA PRO A 100 -4.37 -4.48 2.62
C PRO A 100 -4.97 -3.24 3.28
N ILE A 101 -4.30 -2.61 4.25
CA ILE A 101 -4.76 -1.34 4.84
C ILE A 101 -4.83 -0.24 3.76
N ILE A 102 -3.81 -0.12 2.92
CA ILE A 102 -3.79 0.86 1.83
C ILE A 102 -4.94 0.61 0.84
N PHE A 103 -5.16 -0.64 0.42
CA PHE A 103 -6.24 -0.98 -0.50
C PHE A 103 -7.64 -0.78 0.09
N LEU A 104 -7.80 -0.87 1.42
CA LEU A 104 -9.05 -0.55 2.11
C LEU A 104 -9.43 0.94 2.01
N ILE A 105 -8.41 1.79 2.03
CA ILE A 105 -8.48 3.25 2.04
C ILE A 105 -8.65 3.79 0.60
N LEU A 106 -8.06 3.11 -0.37
CA LEU A 106 -8.10 3.48 -1.78
C LEU A 106 -9.52 3.39 -2.39
N PRO A 107 -9.81 4.16 -3.46
CA PRO A 107 -10.98 3.93 -4.29
C PRO A 107 -11.01 2.54 -4.89
N LYS A 108 -12.21 1.95 -4.93
CA LYS A 108 -12.49 0.73 -5.69
C LYS A 108 -11.81 0.83 -7.06
N PHE A 109 -10.92 -0.12 -7.31
CA PHE A 109 -10.29 -0.28 -8.60
C PHE A 109 -11.30 -0.86 -9.57
N ASN A 110 -11.49 -0.20 -10.70
CA ASN A 110 -12.19 -0.76 -11.85
C ASN A 110 -11.17 -1.45 -12.77
N LEU A 111 -11.63 -2.33 -13.66
CA LEU A 111 -10.80 -3.04 -14.63
C LEU A 111 -9.90 -2.09 -15.44
N ASP A 112 -10.37 -0.89 -15.77
CA ASP A 112 -9.59 0.11 -16.51
C ASP A 112 -8.38 0.59 -15.71
N ARG A 113 -8.53 0.77 -14.39
CA ARG A 113 -7.43 1.20 -13.52
C ARG A 113 -6.39 0.09 -13.36
N THR A 114 -6.83 -1.17 -13.32
CA THR A 114 -5.94 -2.33 -13.26
C THR A 114 -5.15 -2.50 -14.56
N LYS A 115 -5.78 -2.25 -15.72
CA LYS A 115 -5.09 -2.22 -17.01
C LYS A 115 -4.02 -1.13 -17.06
N LEU A 116 -4.32 0.06 -16.55
CA LEU A 116 -3.33 1.15 -16.46
C LEU A 116 -2.14 0.76 -15.58
N VAL A 117 -2.36 0.12 -14.43
CA VAL A 117 -1.26 -0.40 -13.58
C VAL A 117 -0.36 -1.32 -14.40
N LEU A 118 -0.96 -2.28 -15.12
CA LEU A 118 -0.22 -3.26 -15.90
C LEU A 118 0.56 -2.61 -17.05
N GLU A 119 -0.05 -1.65 -17.74
CA GLU A 119 0.61 -0.92 -18.83
C GLU A 119 1.82 -0.11 -18.32
N TYR A 120 1.66 0.64 -17.22
CA TYR A 120 2.74 1.39 -16.61
C TYR A 120 3.86 0.47 -16.09
N PHE A 121 3.49 -0.67 -15.49
CA PHE A 121 4.44 -1.67 -15.03
C PHE A 121 5.22 -2.27 -16.20
N THR A 122 4.56 -2.69 -17.28
CA THR A 122 5.24 -3.25 -18.45
C THR A 122 6.19 -2.23 -19.07
N LYS A 123 5.76 -0.97 -19.27
CA LYS A 123 6.62 0.08 -19.82
C LYS A 123 7.84 0.40 -18.97
N ALA A 124 7.74 0.26 -17.64
CA ALA A 124 8.84 0.58 -16.72
C ALA A 124 9.89 -0.54 -16.61
N ASN A 125 9.54 -1.78 -16.96
CA ASN A 125 10.41 -2.96 -16.80
C ASN A 125 10.79 -3.63 -18.13
N LEU A 126 10.49 -3.00 -19.26
CA LEU A 126 10.86 -3.42 -20.62
C LEU A 126 12.11 -2.66 -21.06
#